data_AF-A0A699WKX1-F1
#
_entry.id   AF-A0A699WKX1-F1
#
_cell.length_a   1.000
_cell.length_b   1.000
_cell.length_c   1.000
_cell.angle_alpha   90.00
_cell.angle_beta   90.00
_cell.angle_gamma   90.00
#
_symmetry.space_group_name_H-M   'P 1'
#
loop_
_entity.id
_entity.type
_entity.pdbx_description
1 polymer ?
#
loop_
_entity_poly.entity_id
_entity_poly.type
_entity_poly.pdbx_seq_one_letter_code
_entity_poly.pdbx_strand_id
1 'polypeptide(L)' 'SLRIEPDLISRIKEAQKEDSEIWTIVANLDKQVKIEHQRASGLLQQLEIPVWKWDEISMDFVTGLPQTQRRLDAIWV' A
#
# COMPACT_ATOMS: atom_id res chain seq x y z
N SER A 1 -10.49 4.59 28.95
CA SER A 1 -9.58 4.17 27.86
C SER A 1 -10.06 2.83 27.35
N LEU A 2 -10.76 2.80 26.22
CA LEU A 2 -11.35 1.59 25.65
C LEU A 2 -10.21 0.78 25.02
N ARG A 3 -9.66 -0.17 25.78
CA ARG A 3 -8.83 -1.22 25.20
C ARG A 3 -9.72 -1.93 24.19
N ILE A 4 -9.43 -1.75 22.90
CA ILE A 4 -10.01 -2.58 21.87
C ILE A 4 -9.41 -3.96 22.11
N GLU A 5 -10.15 -4.75 22.86
CA GLU A 5 -9.86 -6.15 23.19
C GLU A 5 -9.51 -6.90 21.89
N PRO A 6 -8.35 -7.58 21.81
CA PRO A 6 -7.94 -8.39 20.65
C PRO A 6 -8.87 -9.56 20.30
N ASP A 7 -9.94 -9.74 21.07
CA ASP A 7 -10.84 -10.88 21.05
C ASP A 7 -11.55 -11.08 19.70
N LEU A 8 -12.07 -10.02 19.08
CA LEU A 8 -12.90 -10.17 17.88
C LEU A 8 -12.10 -10.69 16.68
N ILE A 9 -10.90 -10.16 16.44
CA ILE A 9 -10.03 -10.61 15.34
C ILE A 9 -9.55 -12.04 15.59
N SER A 10 -9.24 -12.37 16.84
CA SER A 10 -8.78 -13.71 17.22
C SER A 10 -9.89 -14.75 17.05
N ARG A 11 -11.13 -14.39 17.42
CA ARG A 11 -12.32 -15.25 17.25
C ARG A 11 -12.71 -15.45 15.80
N ILE A 12 -12.59 -14.42 14.96
CA ILE A 12 -12.82 -14.56 13.51
C ILE A 12 -11.79 -15.52 12.90
N LYS A 13 -10.51 -15.39 13.30
CA LYS A 13 -9.44 -16.29 12.82
C LYS A 13 -9.65 -17.73 13.25
N GLU A 14 -10.04 -17.98 14.51
CA GLU A 14 -10.30 -19.35 14.99
C GLU A 14 -11.58 -19.95 14.38
N ALA A 15 -12.64 -19.16 14.20
CA ALA A 15 -13.89 -19.63 13.56
C ALA A 15 -13.72 -20.00 12.08
N GLN A 16 -12.71 -19.43 11.41
CA GLN A 16 -12.38 -19.71 10.01
C GLN A 16 -11.21 -20.70 9.83
N LYS A 17 -10.68 -21.24 10.93
CA LYS A 17 -9.47 -22.09 10.95
C LYS A 17 -9.68 -23.49 10.37
N GLU A 18 -10.91 -23.99 10.42
CA GLU A 18 -11.28 -25.31 9.88
C GLU A 18 -11.53 -25.28 8.37
N ASP A 19 -11.69 -24.09 7.79
CA ASP A 19 -11.83 -23.92 6.35
C ASP A 19 -10.45 -23.96 5.69
N SER A 20 -9.98 -25.19 5.44
CA SER A 20 -8.64 -25.46 4.89
C SER A 20 -8.38 -24.76 3.55
N GLU A 21 -9.43 -24.46 2.79
CA GLU A 21 -9.33 -23.74 1.52
C GLU A 21 -9.05 -22.26 1.75
N ILE A 22 -9.80 -21.62 2.66
CA ILE A 22 -9.58 -20.22 3.05
C ILE A 22 -8.20 -20.03 3.68
N TRP A 23 -7.80 -20.93 4.60
CA TRP A 23 -6.48 -20.86 5.21
C TRP A 23 -5.35 -20.95 4.18
N THR A 24 -5.51 -21.83 3.19
CA THR A 24 -4.55 -21.99 2.08
C THR A 24 -4.50 -20.74 1.21
N ILE A 25 -5.65 -20.14 0.88
CA ILE A 25 -5.72 -18.90 0.10
C ILE A 25 -5.03 -17.74 0.84
N VAL A 26 -5.33 -17.55 2.13
CA VAL A 26 -4.74 -16.49 2.95
C VAL A 26 -3.23 -16.67 3.10
N ALA A 27 -2.77 -17.90 3.35
CA ALA A 27 -1.35 -18.21 3.46
C ALA A 27 -0.60 -18.02 2.13
N ASN A 28 -1.23 -18.33 1.00
CA ASN A 28 -0.64 -18.10 -0.32
C ASN A 28 -0.60 -16.61 -0.68
N LEU A 29 -1.63 -15.85 -0.31
CA LEU A 29 -1.66 -14.40 -0.51
C LEU A 29 -0.57 -13.70 0.31
N ASP A 30 -0.40 -14.07 1.58
CA ASP A 30 0.67 -13.52 2.44
C ASP A 30 2.07 -13.80 1.85
N LYS A 31 2.30 -15.03 1.40
CA LYS A 31 3.56 -15.41 0.72
C LYS A 31 3.77 -14.59 -0.55
N GLN A 32 2.73 -14.42 -1.38
CA GLN A 32 2.82 -13.65 -2.62
C GLN A 32 3.12 -12.18 -2.34
N VAL A 33 2.41 -11.56 -1.40
CA VAL A 33 2.64 -10.18 -0.98
C VAL A 33 4.07 -10.00 -0.44
N LYS A 34 4.57 -10.96 0.34
CA LYS A 34 5.93 -10.93 0.88
C LYS A 34 6.99 -11.05 -0.22
N ILE A 35 6.77 -11.93 -1.22
CA ILE A 35 7.67 -12.07 -2.38
C ILE A 35 7.66 -10.79 -3.21
N GLU A 36 6.49 -10.22 -3.50
CA GLU A 36 6.37 -8.97 -4.26
C GLU A 36 7.02 -7.80 -3.52
N HIS A 37 6.83 -7.67 -2.21
CA HIS A 37 7.51 -6.64 -1.41
C HIS A 37 9.02 -6.84 -1.39
N GLN A 38 9.52 -8.07 -1.23
CA GLN A 38 10.96 -8.32 -1.26
C GLN A 38 11.55 -8.05 -2.65
N ARG A 39 10.81 -8.35 -3.71
CA ARG A 39 11.19 -8.06 -5.10
C ARG A 39 11.17 -6.56 -5.41
N ALA A 40 10.16 -5.83 -4.94
CA ALA A 40 10.05 -4.38 -5.06
C ALA A 40 11.05 -3.64 -4.14
N SER A 41 11.48 -4.27 -3.05
CA SER A 41 12.52 -3.77 -2.14
C SER A 41 13.94 -3.95 -2.69
N GLY A 42 14.10 -4.50 -3.92
CA GLY A 42 15.38 -4.46 -4.62
C GLY A 42 15.89 -3.03 -4.74
N LEU A 43 17.13 -2.79 -4.29
CA LEU A 43 17.91 -1.54 -4.35
C LEU A 43 17.05 -0.27 -4.57
N LEU A 44 16.16 0.03 -3.63
CA LEU A 44 15.55 1.35 -3.58
C LEU A 44 16.68 2.35 -3.29
N GLN A 45 17.01 3.19 -4.27
CA GLN A 45 17.99 4.24 -4.07
C GLN A 45 17.42 5.21 -3.03
N GLN A 46 18.14 5.39 -1.93
CA GLN A 46 17.82 6.41 -0.97
C GLN A 46 17.96 7.78 -1.67
N LEU A 47 16.88 8.55 -1.70
CA LEU A 47 16.93 9.94 -2.16
C LEU A 47 17.85 10.74 -1.24
N GLU A 48 18.68 11.60 -1.83
CA GLU A 48 19.52 12.50 -1.05
C GLU A 48 18.64 13.44 -0.21
N ILE A 49 19.05 13.73 1.02
CA ILE A 49 18.29 14.67 1.85
C ILE A 49 18.70 16.09 1.41
N PRO A 50 17.78 16.91 0.87
CA PRO A 50 18.12 18.26 0.46
C PRO A 50 18.51 19.12 1.67
N VAL A 51 19.49 20.01 1.47
CA VAL A 51 20.03 20.87 2.54
C VAL A 51 19.04 21.99 2.89
N TRP A 52 18.26 22.46 1.91
CA TRP A 52 17.24 23.50 2.08
C TRP A 52 15.88 23.07 1.53
N LYS A 53 14.81 23.71 2.01
CA LYS A 53 13.41 23.31 1.77
C LYS A 53 12.96 23.34 0.30
N TRP A 54 13.73 24.00 -0.58
CA TRP A 54 13.40 24.17 -2.00
C TRP A 54 14.52 23.70 -2.93
N ASP A 55 15.56 23.06 -2.40
CA ASP A 55 16.69 22.57 -3.20
C ASP A 55 16.28 21.37 -4.06
N GLU A 56 15.30 20.60 -3.58
CA GLU A 56 14.71 19.49 -4.31
C GLU A 56 13.18 19.56 -4.19
N ILE A 57 12.51 19.81 -5.31
CA ILE A 57 11.06 19.75 -5.44
C ILE A 57 10.79 18.69 -6.50
N SER A 58 10.32 17.52 -6.06
CA SER A 58 9.76 16.54 -6.99
C SER A 58 8.36 17.00 -7.40
N MET A 59 8.01 16.74 -8.65
CA MET A 59 6.67 16.99 -9.16
C MET A 59 6.22 15.80 -9.99
N ASP A 60 4.96 15.42 -9.81
CA ASP A 60 4.33 14.33 -10.55
C ASP A 60 3.08 14.83 -11.28
N PHE A 61 2.53 13.97 -12.15
CA PHE A 61 1.30 14.23 -12.88
C PHE A 61 0.23 13.22 -12.49
N VAL A 62 -0.93 13.72 -12.08
CA VAL A 62 -2.12 12.89 -11.92
C VAL A 62 -2.96 13.03 -13.17
N THR A 63 -3.10 11.95 -13.94
CA THR A 63 -3.89 11.89 -15.19
C THR A 63 -5.21 11.13 -15.00
N GLY A 64 -6.15 11.24 -15.95
CA GLY A 64 -7.44 10.52 -15.89
C GLY A 64 -8.51 11.20 -15.04
N LEU A 65 -8.35 12.49 -14.74
CA LEU A 65 -9.35 13.30 -14.05
C LEU A 65 -10.50 13.68 -15.00
N PRO A 66 -11.67 14.10 -14.45
CA PRO A 66 -12.72 14.70 -15.27
C PRO A 66 -12.17 15.87 -16.11
N GLN A 67 -12.45 15.84 -17.41
CA GLN A 67 -11.90 16.82 -18.33
C GLN A 67 -12.38 18.23 -18.02
N THR A 68 -11.44 19.17 -18.03
CA THR A 68 -11.75 20.61 -18.02
C THR A 68 -12.42 21.02 -19.33
N GLN A 69 -12.99 22.23 -19.37
CA GLN A 69 -13.54 22.82 -20.61
C GLN A 69 -12.50 22.91 -21.75
N ARG A 70 -11.21 22.90 -21.41
CA ARG A 70 -10.09 22.91 -22.37
C ARG A 70 -9.58 21.49 -22.71
N ARG A 71 -10.31 20.45 -22.32
CA ARG A 71 -9.98 19.02 -22.56
C ARG A 71 -8.67 18.56 -21.92
N LEU A 72 -8.28 19.19 -20.82
CA LEU A 72 -7.16 18.73 -20.00
C LEU A 72 -7.70 17.85 -18.86
N ASP A 73 -7.02 16.74 -18.58
CA ASP A 73 -7.34 15.75 -17.55
C ASP A 73 -6.17 15.48 -16.60
N ALA A 74 -5.12 16.31 -16.66
CA ALA A 74 -3.91 16.16 -15.87
C ALA A 74 -3.64 17.38 -15.00
N ILE A 75 -3.13 17.16 -13.78
CA ILE A 75 -2.64 18.20 -12.86
C ILE A 75 -1.20 17.90 -12.43
N TRP A 76 -0.43 18.95 -12.12
CA TRP A 76 0.91 18.88 -11.54
C TRP A 76 0.79 18.98 -10.01
N VAL A 77 1.47 18.08 -9.29
CA VAL A 77 1.46 18.00 -7.81
C VAL A 77 2.86 17.92 -7.25
#